data_AF-A0A1I4IUW0-F1
#
_entry.id   AF-A0A1I4IUW0-F1
#
_cell.length_a   1.000
_cell.length_b   1.000
_cell.length_c   1.000
_cell.angle_alpha   90.00
_cell.angle_beta   90.00
_cell.angle_gamma   90.00
#
_symmetry.space_group_name_H-M   'P 1'
#
loop_
_entity.id
_entity.type
_entity.pdbx_description
1 polymer ?
#
loop_
_entity_poly.entity_id
_entity_poly.type
_entity_poly.pdbx_seq_one_letter_code
_entity_poly.pdbx_strand_id
1 'polypeptide(L)'
;MSSHTWTQDALRSELSHLQASAWRLVEAQHVVSTLSLVDNLEEQTLLEDILEETKPPVPVDCQHLDYLLSTPFRYRPYPYGSRFRKPGLTPGVWYSAEQPETAVAEMVFYRFLFLCRKSRHAFSGPPS
;
A
#
# COMPACT_ATOMS: atom_id res chain seq x y z
N MET A 1 32.69 15.82 -7.28
CA MET A 1 31.53 15.23 -7.99
C MET A 1 30.29 15.86 -7.42
N SER A 2 29.59 16.67 -8.21
CA SER A 2 28.47 17.48 -7.73
C SER A 2 27.23 16.59 -7.58
N SER A 3 26.71 16.49 -6.36
CA SER A 3 25.43 15.82 -6.09
C SER A 3 24.33 16.60 -6.81
N HIS A 4 23.67 15.98 -7.80
CA HIS A 4 22.48 16.57 -8.43
C HIS A 4 21.44 16.78 -7.33
N THR A 5 21.32 18.03 -6.88
CA THR A 5 20.27 18.43 -5.97
C THR A 5 19.02 18.52 -6.83
N TRP A 6 18.34 17.38 -7.00
CA TRP A 6 17.12 17.24 -7.78
C TRP A 6 16.09 18.24 -7.25
N THR A 7 16.00 19.38 -7.92
CA THR A 7 15.00 20.41 -7.64
C THR A 7 13.69 19.96 -8.29
N GLN A 8 12.56 20.20 -7.64
CA GLN A 8 11.25 19.76 -8.11
C GLN A 8 10.95 20.21 -9.56
N ASP A 9 11.51 21.35 -9.97
CA ASP A 9 11.36 21.89 -11.33
C ASP A 9 12.18 21.11 -12.38
N ALA A 10 13.38 20.62 -12.03
CA ALA A 10 14.17 19.76 -12.91
C ALA A 10 13.52 18.38 -13.12
N LEU A 11 12.85 17.85 -12.10
CA LEU A 11 12.06 16.62 -12.22
C LEU A 11 10.88 16.78 -13.20
N ARG A 12 10.29 17.99 -13.26
CA ARG A 12 9.17 18.29 -14.17
C ARG A 12 9.63 18.46 -15.61
N SER A 13 10.82 19.01 -15.86
CA SER A 13 11.34 19.18 -17.22
C SER A 13 11.77 17.86 -17.87
N GLU A 14 12.14 16.86 -17.06
CA GLU A 14 12.53 15.52 -17.52
C GLU A 14 11.36 14.54 -17.58
N LEU A 15 10.11 15.01 -17.41
CA LEU A 15 8.92 14.17 -17.53
C LEU A 15 8.80 13.67 -18.97
N SER A 16 9.04 12.38 -19.14
CA SER A 16 8.82 11.66 -20.38
C SER A 16 7.80 10.56 -20.18
N HIS A 17 7.12 10.18 -21.26
CA HIS A 17 6.26 9.00 -21.24
C HIS A 17 7.11 7.76 -21.00
N LEU A 18 6.86 7.07 -19.88
CA LEU A 18 7.49 5.79 -19.60
C LEU A 18 6.65 4.67 -20.21
N GLN A 19 7.22 3.98 -21.20
CA GLN A 19 6.65 2.74 -21.75
C GLN A 19 7.57 1.59 -21.38
N ALA A 20 7.28 0.94 -20.27
CA ALA A 20 8.06 -0.17 -19.75
C ALA A 20 7.15 -1.23 -19.12
N SER A 21 7.64 -2.47 -19.10
CA SER A 21 7.04 -3.52 -18.28
C SER A 21 7.35 -3.25 -16.82
N ALA A 22 6.33 -3.37 -15.97
CA ALA A 22 6.47 -3.17 -14.53
C ALA A 22 5.84 -4.32 -13.76
N TRP A 23 6.51 -4.69 -12.68
CA TRP A 23 6.11 -5.74 -11.76
C TRP A 23 5.58 -5.11 -10.48
N ARG A 24 4.37 -5.49 -10.09
CA ARG A 24 3.78 -5.19 -8.79
C ARG A 24 3.32 -6.49 -8.16
N LEU A 25 3.87 -6.78 -6.97
CA LEU A 25 3.37 -7.88 -6.17
C LEU A 25 2.15 -7.40 -5.39
N VAL A 26 1.06 -8.15 -5.52
CA VAL A 26 -0.17 -7.95 -4.78
C VAL A 26 -0.34 -9.19 -3.93
N GLU A 27 -0.42 -9.03 -2.61
CA GLU A 27 -0.68 -10.18 -1.75
C GLU A 27 -2.07 -10.73 -2.07
N ALA A 28 -2.15 -12.06 -2.25
CA ALA A 28 -3.43 -12.73 -2.47
C ALA A 28 -4.32 -12.54 -1.23
N GLN A 29 -5.58 -12.19 -1.44
CA GLN A 29 -6.60 -11.93 -0.41
C GLN A 29 -6.96 -13.16 0.47
N HIS A 30 -6.22 -14.26 0.43
CA HIS A 30 -6.69 -15.54 0.96
C HIS A 30 -6.28 -15.90 2.39
N VAL A 31 -5.67 -14.98 3.15
CA VAL A 31 -5.57 -15.16 4.62
C VAL A 31 -5.77 -13.82 5.31
N VAL A 32 -6.93 -13.21 5.08
CA VAL A 32 -7.39 -12.13 5.96
C VAL A 32 -7.69 -12.78 7.31
N SER A 33 -6.85 -12.45 8.30
CA SER A 33 -6.98 -12.77 9.72
C SER A 33 -8.23 -12.11 10.37
N THR A 34 -9.32 -11.91 9.62
CA THR A 34 -10.64 -11.54 10.18
C THR A 34 -11.44 -12.77 10.56
N LEU A 35 -11.12 -13.95 10.01
CA LEU A 35 -11.72 -15.21 10.48
C LEU A 35 -11.47 -15.45 11.97
N SER A 36 -10.43 -14.87 12.56
CA SER A 36 -10.22 -14.92 14.02
C SER A 36 -11.09 -13.94 14.81
N LEU A 37 -11.87 -13.10 14.15
CA LEU A 37 -12.78 -12.10 14.76
C LEU A 37 -14.25 -12.56 14.74
N VAL A 38 -14.54 -13.70 14.11
CA VAL A 38 -15.90 -14.21 13.87
C VAL A 38 -15.94 -15.71 14.13
N ASP A 39 -17.08 -16.21 14.59
CA ASP A 39 -17.20 -17.62 15.01
C ASP A 39 -17.67 -18.54 13.88
N ASN A 40 -18.26 -17.98 12.82
CA ASN A 40 -18.83 -18.72 11.70
C ASN A 40 -18.76 -17.95 10.37
N LEU A 41 -19.10 -18.63 9.27
CA LEU A 41 -19.03 -18.09 7.90
C LEU A 41 -20.07 -17.00 7.61
N GLU A 42 -21.22 -17.04 8.28
CA GLU A 42 -22.30 -16.06 8.11
C GLU A 42 -21.85 -14.71 8.70
N GLU A 43 -21.25 -14.74 9.88
CA GLU A 43 -20.61 -13.57 10.49
C GLU A 43 -19.43 -13.06 9.67
N GLN A 44 -18.61 -13.94 9.09
CA GLN A 44 -17.53 -13.52 8.19
C GLN A 44 -18.10 -12.77 6.98
N THR A 45 -19.20 -13.25 6.39
CA THR A 45 -19.86 -12.59 5.25
C THR A 45 -20.36 -11.20 5.66
N LEU A 46 -21.05 -11.10 6.79
CA LEU A 46 -21.53 -9.82 7.32
C LEU A 46 -20.38 -8.85 7.61
N LEU A 47 -19.28 -9.34 8.17
CA LEU A 47 -18.08 -8.53 8.42
C LEU A 47 -17.46 -8.03 7.11
N GLU A 48 -17.40 -8.86 6.08
CA GLU A 48 -16.93 -8.47 4.75
C GLU A 48 -17.81 -7.40 4.10
N ASP A 49 -19.14 -7.53 4.22
CA ASP A 49 -20.11 -6.55 3.72
C ASP A 49 -19.92 -5.19 4.42
N ILE A 50 -19.87 -5.18 5.76
CA ILE A 50 -19.61 -3.97 6.54
C ILE A 50 -18.26 -3.35 6.15
N LEU A 51 -17.22 -4.16 6.01
CA LEU A 51 -15.90 -3.66 5.61
C LEU A 51 -15.93 -3.08 4.20
N GLU A 52 -16.66 -3.66 3.24
CA GLU A 52 -16.81 -3.10 1.90
C GLU A 52 -17.53 -1.75 1.93
N GLU A 53 -18.58 -1.60 2.73
CA GLU A 53 -19.33 -0.33 2.88
C GLU A 53 -18.46 0.81 3.41
N THR A 54 -17.47 0.52 4.25
CA THR A 54 -16.54 1.54 4.77
C THR A 54 -15.45 1.97 3.79
N LYS A 55 -15.25 1.24 2.69
CA LYS A 55 -14.16 1.53 1.76
C LYS A 55 -14.45 2.82 0.99
N PRO A 56 -13.45 3.70 0.82
CA PRO A 56 -13.62 4.90 0.00
C PRO A 56 -14.05 4.54 -1.43
N PRO A 57 -14.85 5.38 -2.10
CA PRO A 57 -15.19 5.16 -3.51
C PRO A 57 -13.94 5.24 -4.39
N VAL A 58 -13.94 4.49 -5.49
CA VAL A 58 -12.89 4.56 -6.50
C VAL A 58 -12.98 5.92 -7.22
N PRO A 59 -11.87 6.67 -7.37
CA PRO A 59 -11.86 7.91 -8.15
C PRO A 59 -12.42 7.71 -9.56
N VAL A 60 -13.15 8.69 -10.10
CA VAL A 60 -13.81 8.60 -11.42
C VAL A 60 -12.82 8.20 -12.52
N ASP A 61 -11.64 8.81 -12.51
CA ASP A 61 -10.56 8.54 -13.48
C ASP A 61 -9.99 7.11 -13.38
N CYS A 62 -10.32 6.34 -12.34
CA CYS A 62 -9.83 4.99 -12.12
C CYS A 62 -10.93 3.92 -12.21
N GLN A 63 -12.20 4.29 -12.44
CA GLN A 63 -13.32 3.34 -12.47
C GLN A 63 -13.26 2.37 -13.66
N HIS A 64 -12.59 2.75 -14.74
CA HIS A 64 -12.38 1.91 -15.93
C HIS A 64 -11.22 0.92 -15.77
N LEU A 65 -10.44 1.02 -14.69
CA LEU A 65 -9.29 0.18 -14.42
C LEU A 65 -9.73 -1.08 -13.67
N ASP A 66 -9.06 -2.21 -13.96
CA ASP A 66 -9.19 -3.41 -13.15
C ASP A 66 -8.88 -3.12 -11.67
N TYR A 67 -9.49 -3.87 -10.75
CA TYR A 67 -9.31 -3.64 -9.31
C TYR A 67 -7.84 -3.70 -8.88
N LEU A 68 -7.01 -4.56 -9.51
CA LEU A 68 -5.58 -4.61 -9.23
C LEU A 68 -4.91 -3.28 -9.57
N LEU A 69 -5.37 -2.58 -10.60
CA LEU A 69 -4.83 -1.30 -11.04
C LEU A 69 -5.41 -0.12 -10.25
N SER A 70 -6.69 -0.16 -9.86
CA SER A 70 -7.37 0.96 -9.20
C SER A 70 -7.09 1.06 -7.70
N THR A 71 -6.76 -0.05 -7.03
CA THR A 71 -6.56 -0.11 -5.57
C THR A 71 -5.58 0.92 -4.99
N PRO A 72 -4.43 1.24 -5.61
CA PRO A 72 -3.49 2.24 -5.05
C PRO A 72 -4.02 3.68 -5.09
N PHE A 73 -5.09 3.91 -5.86
CA PHE A 73 -5.77 5.20 -5.98
C PHE A 73 -7.02 5.30 -5.11
N ARG A 74 -7.62 4.15 -4.72
CA ARG A 74 -8.78 4.07 -3.83
C ARG A 74 -8.41 4.45 -2.39
N TYR A 75 -7.30 3.92 -1.87
CA TYR A 75 -6.90 4.11 -0.47
C TYR A 75 -5.91 5.27 -0.30
N ARG A 76 -6.16 6.16 0.66
CA ARG A 76 -5.26 7.27 1.01
C ARG A 76 -4.47 6.91 2.26
N PRO A 77 -3.12 6.92 2.25
CA PRO A 77 -2.35 6.66 3.45
C PRO A 77 -2.54 7.82 4.43
N TYR A 78 -3.32 7.61 5.48
CA TYR A 78 -3.55 8.57 6.56
C TYR A 78 -3.42 7.85 7.91
N PRO A 79 -2.81 8.45 8.95
CA PRO A 79 -2.07 9.71 8.97
C PRO A 79 -0.59 9.58 8.55
N TYR A 80 -0.10 8.37 8.26
CA TYR A 80 1.32 8.11 8.04
C TYR A 80 1.74 8.28 6.57
N GLY A 81 2.94 8.82 6.36
CA GLY A 81 3.57 8.85 5.04
C GLY A 81 4.07 7.47 4.58
N SER A 82 4.61 7.41 3.37
CA SER A 82 5.32 6.24 2.84
C SER A 82 6.77 6.61 2.53
N ARG A 83 7.59 5.67 2.04
CA ARG A 83 9.01 5.91 1.77
C ARG A 83 9.25 7.13 0.86
N PHE A 84 8.39 7.33 -0.13
CA PHE A 84 8.49 8.41 -1.11
C PHE A 84 7.34 9.43 -1.00
N ARG A 85 6.55 9.39 0.08
CA ARG A 85 5.44 10.35 0.27
C ARG A 85 5.41 10.92 1.67
N LYS A 86 5.21 12.24 1.73
CA LYS A 86 4.93 12.94 2.97
C LYS A 86 3.58 12.47 3.56
N PRO A 87 3.44 12.50 4.90
CA PRO A 87 2.15 12.37 5.58
C PRO A 87 1.12 13.39 5.07
N GLY A 88 -0.16 13.04 5.15
CA GLY A 88 -1.28 13.93 4.84
C GLY A 88 -2.04 13.59 3.55
N LEU A 89 -2.91 14.51 3.12
CA LEU A 89 -3.81 14.30 1.99
C LEU A 89 -3.08 14.49 0.65
N THR A 90 -2.51 13.42 0.11
CA THR A 90 -1.90 13.44 -1.24
C THR A 90 -2.56 12.39 -2.17
N PRO A 91 -2.57 12.60 -3.50
CA PRO A 91 -3.15 11.65 -4.47
C PRO A 91 -2.60 10.24 -4.31
N GLY A 92 -3.36 9.19 -4.68
CA GLY A 92 -2.86 7.80 -4.68
C GLY A 92 -1.62 7.62 -5.55
N VAL A 93 -0.75 6.67 -5.20
CA VAL A 93 0.51 6.42 -5.92
C VAL A 93 0.64 4.94 -6.21
N TRP A 94 1.03 4.66 -7.45
CA TRP A 94 1.36 3.34 -7.92
C TRP A 94 2.83 3.01 -7.58
N TYR A 95 3.05 1.91 -6.86
CA TYR A 95 4.38 1.37 -6.60
C TYR A 95 4.59 0.09 -7.38
N SER A 96 5.62 0.08 -8.23
CA SER A 96 6.06 -1.06 -9.03
C SER A 96 7.56 -1.00 -9.26
N ALA A 97 8.15 -2.09 -9.73
CA ALA A 97 9.55 -2.15 -10.12
C ALA A 97 9.70 -2.67 -11.56
N GLU A 98 10.77 -2.30 -12.25
CA GLU A 98 11.07 -2.80 -13.60
C GLU A 98 11.51 -4.26 -13.60
N GLN A 99 12.11 -4.72 -12.50
CA GLN A 99 12.60 -6.09 -12.33
C GLN A 99 11.80 -6.84 -11.25
N PRO A 100 11.45 -8.11 -11.48
CA PRO A 100 10.68 -8.90 -10.52
C PRO A 100 11.44 -9.10 -9.20
N GLU A 101 12.76 -9.23 -9.23
CA GLU A 101 13.62 -9.37 -8.04
C GLU A 101 13.50 -8.15 -7.12
N THR A 102 13.43 -6.95 -7.70
CA THR A 102 13.25 -5.70 -6.95
C THR A 102 11.87 -5.65 -6.31
N ALA A 103 10.82 -6.06 -7.03
CA ALA A 103 9.47 -6.10 -6.49
C ALA A 103 9.34 -7.11 -5.33
N VAL A 104 10.00 -8.27 -5.43
CA VAL A 104 10.09 -9.26 -4.35
C VAL A 104 10.89 -8.72 -3.16
N ALA A 105 12.03 -8.06 -3.40
CA ALA A 105 12.85 -7.48 -2.34
C ALA A 105 12.10 -6.42 -1.53
N GLU A 106 11.35 -5.53 -2.19
CA GLU A 106 10.49 -4.54 -1.51
C GLU A 106 9.40 -5.22 -0.68
N MET A 107 8.74 -6.26 -1.21
CA MET A 107 7.75 -7.04 -0.45
C MET A 107 8.38 -7.65 0.82
N VAL A 108 9.53 -8.31 0.71
CA VAL A 108 10.23 -8.92 1.85
C VAL A 108 10.63 -7.87 2.87
N PHE A 109 11.15 -6.72 2.41
CA PHE A 109 11.52 -5.61 3.28
C PHE A 109 10.33 -5.10 4.11
N TYR A 110 9.18 -4.84 3.48
CA TYR A 110 8.00 -4.36 4.19
C TYR A 110 7.37 -5.42 5.10
N ARG A 111 7.38 -6.70 4.70
CA ARG A 111 6.98 -7.82 5.58
C ARG A 111 7.86 -7.91 6.81
N PHE A 112 9.18 -7.81 6.66
CA PHE A 112 10.12 -7.82 7.77
C PHE A 112 9.91 -6.60 8.69
N LEU A 113 9.78 -5.41 8.12
CA LEU A 113 9.51 -4.18 8.88
C LEU A 113 8.22 -4.28 9.70
N PHE A 114 7.16 -4.87 9.12
CA PHE A 114 5.90 -5.13 9.81
C PHE A 114 6.10 -6.08 11.01
N LEU A 115 6.81 -7.21 10.81
CA LEU A 115 7.11 -8.17 11.88
C LEU A 115 7.92 -7.54 13.01
N CYS A 116 8.98 -6.79 12.67
CA CYS A 116 9.80 -6.09 13.66
C CYS A 116 9.02 -5.00 14.42
N ARG A 117 8.08 -4.30 13.77
CA ARG A 117 7.22 -3.31 14.44
C ARG A 117 6.18 -3.96 15.34
N LYS A 118 5.58 -5.08 14.93
CA LYS A 118 4.68 -5.87 15.78
C LYS A 118 5.37 -6.37 17.04
N SER A 119 6.61 -6.88 16.91
CA SER A 119 7.40 -7.36 18.05
C SER A 119 7.65 -6.27 19.11
N ARG A 120 7.78 -4.99 18.73
CA ARG A 120 7.96 -3.88 19.67
C ARG A 120 6.73 -3.53 20.51
N HIS A 121 5.52 -3.89 20.07
CA HIS A 121 4.29 -3.64 20.82
C HIS A 121 3.90 -4.82 21.74
N ALA A 122 4.61 -5.95 21.66
CA ALA A 122 4.33 -7.14 22.48
C ALA A 122 5.04 -7.11 23.86
N PHE A 123 5.91 -6.14 24.13
CA PHE A 123 6.64 -5.98 25.39
C PHE A 123 6.27 -4.64 26.07
N SER A 124 5.03 -4.53 26.53
CA SER A 124 4.66 -3.58 27.58
C SER A 124 3.77 -4.30 28.58
N GLY A 125 4.38 -5.09 29.48
CA GLY A 125 3.71 -5.57 30.68
C GLY A 125 3.43 -4.40 31.63
N PRO A 126 2.36 -4.45 32.45
CA PRO A 126 2.03 -3.36 33.35
C PRO A 126 3.12 -3.18 34.42
N PRO A 127 3.42 -1.94 34.84
CA PRO A 127 4.34 -1.69 35.95
C PRO A 127 3.73 -2.16 37.27
N SER A 128 4.58 -2.77 38.10
CA SER A 128 4.33 -3.27 39.45
C SER A 128 3.89 -2.19 40.44
#